data_AF-A0A1G3CQZ8-F1
#
_entry.id   AF-A0A1G3CQZ8-F1
#
_cell.length_a   1.000
_cell.length_b   1.000
_cell.length_c   1.000
_cell.angle_alpha   90.00
_cell.angle_beta   90.00
_cell.angle_gamma   90.00
#
_symmetry.space_group_name_H-M   'P 1'
#
loop_
_entity.id
_entity.type
_entity.pdbx_description
1 polymer ?
#
loop_
_entity_poly.entity_id
_entity_poly.type
_entity_poly.pdbx_seq_one_letter_code
_entity_poly.pdbx_strand_id
1 'polypeptide(L)'
;MKEITARLWENKMYGTTFGKGQYRKAIYNGTLEIPNPYAKYLVDFEEVEAWFHFPKSPVHVEMAGRLSNIPANEDGVLMSWIYRYENGSKSPIEGYASLDMNYSRIYIEIKDSEHGINDYWELPIRSCIARIPGKPTPALIATTQSELNSPQKPSTNGVFVGGHKQALENLQKYAIQ
;
A
#
# COMPACT_ATOMS: atom_id res chain seq x y z
N MET A 1 -8.16 -15.75 11.48
CA MET A 1 -7.79 -14.68 10.55
C MET A 1 -6.54 -14.00 11.08
N LYS A 2 -5.43 -14.07 10.35
CA LYS A 2 -4.16 -13.45 10.76
C LYS A 2 -4.26 -11.92 10.65
N GLU A 3 -3.43 -11.20 11.40
CA GLU A 3 -3.33 -9.75 11.22
C GLU A 3 -2.66 -9.41 9.89
N ILE A 4 -3.12 -8.35 9.23
CA ILE A 4 -2.53 -7.87 7.98
C ILE A 4 -2.55 -6.35 7.95
N THR A 5 -1.52 -5.78 7.33
CA THR A 5 -1.47 -4.36 7.00
C THR A 5 -1.15 -4.19 5.52
N ALA A 6 -2.08 -3.57 4.79
CA ALA A 6 -1.92 -3.15 3.42
C ALA A 6 -1.51 -1.67 3.38
N ARG A 7 -0.41 -1.37 2.70
CA ARG A 7 0.06 0.01 2.44
C ARG A 7 0.13 0.19 0.93
N LEU A 8 -0.51 1.22 0.41
CA LEU A 8 -0.56 1.50 -1.04
C LEU A 8 -0.02 2.89 -1.33
N TRP A 9 0.75 3.02 -2.40
CA TRP A 9 1.34 4.25 -2.90
C TRP A 9 0.86 4.52 -4.32
N GLU A 10 0.55 5.77 -4.62
CA GLU A 10 0.28 6.19 -6.00
C GLU A 10 1.54 5.95 -6.86
N ASN A 11 1.35 5.27 -7.99
CA ASN A 11 2.44 5.05 -8.93
C ASN A 11 2.65 6.30 -9.79
N LYS A 12 3.67 7.09 -9.44
CA LYS A 12 4.05 8.30 -10.20
C LYS A 12 4.49 8.02 -11.64
N MET A 13 4.81 6.77 -11.96
CA MET A 13 5.21 6.36 -13.31
C MET A 13 4.05 5.69 -14.08
N TYR A 14 2.83 5.68 -13.55
CA TYR A 14 1.67 5.18 -14.28
C TYR A 14 1.55 5.85 -15.65
N GLY A 15 1.22 5.07 -16.69
CA GLY A 15 1.11 5.53 -18.08
C GLY A 15 2.45 5.76 -18.79
N THR A 16 3.58 5.78 -18.08
CA THR A 16 4.90 5.93 -18.72
C THR A 16 5.37 4.63 -19.37
N THR A 17 6.18 4.76 -20.42
CA THR A 17 6.83 3.62 -21.09
C THR A 17 8.09 3.18 -20.35
N PHE A 18 8.34 1.88 -20.31
CA PHE A 18 9.61 1.29 -19.83
C PHE A 18 10.32 0.43 -20.86
N GLY A 19 9.68 0.23 -22.01
CA GLY A 19 10.20 -0.46 -23.17
C GLY A 19 9.34 -0.09 -24.37
N LYS A 20 9.77 -0.51 -25.56
CA LYS A 20 9.02 -0.23 -26.79
C LYS A 20 7.64 -0.88 -26.72
N GLY A 21 6.59 -0.06 -26.64
CA GLY A 21 5.20 -0.53 -26.53
C GLY A 21 4.81 -1.11 -25.16
N GLN A 22 5.68 -1.02 -24.16
CA GLN A 22 5.40 -1.49 -22.80
C GLN A 22 5.16 -0.32 -21.86
N TYR A 23 3.94 -0.26 -21.32
CA TYR A 23 3.47 0.81 -20.46
C TYR A 23 3.29 0.30 -19.02
N ARG A 24 3.59 1.14 -18.04
CA ARG A 24 3.30 0.85 -16.64
C ARG A 24 1.81 1.04 -16.37
N LYS A 25 1.10 -0.06 -16.12
CA LYS A 25 -0.37 -0.08 -15.94
C LYS A 25 -0.83 0.03 -14.48
N ALA A 26 0.06 -0.21 -13.52
CA ALA A 26 -0.29 -0.16 -12.11
C ALA A 26 -0.56 1.28 -11.67
N ILE A 27 -1.76 1.55 -11.16
CA ILE A 27 -2.19 2.84 -10.63
C ILE A 27 -1.69 2.99 -9.19
N TYR A 28 -1.80 1.93 -8.39
CA TYR A 28 -1.20 1.85 -7.06
C TYR A 28 -0.21 0.68 -6.98
N ASN A 29 0.94 0.93 -6.35
CA ASN A 29 1.81 -0.14 -5.89
C ASN A 29 1.60 -0.32 -4.39
N GLY A 30 1.74 -1.53 -3.88
CA GLY A 30 1.46 -1.79 -2.47
C GLY A 30 2.26 -2.94 -1.89
N THR A 31 2.24 -2.97 -0.57
CA THR A 31 2.80 -4.05 0.23
C THR A 31 1.74 -4.56 1.19
N LEU A 32 1.62 -5.88 1.31
CA LEU A 32 0.81 -6.54 2.30
C LEU A 32 1.75 -7.21 3.30
N GLU A 33 1.64 -6.86 4.58
CA GLU A 33 2.53 -7.36 5.62
C GLU A 33 1.70 -8.10 6.67
N ILE A 34 2.02 -9.38 6.86
CA ILE A 34 1.49 -10.23 7.92
C ILE A 34 2.61 -10.38 8.95
N PRO A 35 2.38 -10.04 10.24
CA PRO A 35 3.45 -10.06 11.24
C PRO A 35 3.71 -11.47 11.81
N ASN A 36 2.72 -12.38 11.76
CA ASN A 36 2.85 -13.72 12.32
C ASN A 36 2.07 -14.79 11.50
N PRO A 37 2.76 -15.73 10.81
CA PRO A 37 4.21 -15.70 10.55
C PRO A 37 4.57 -14.45 9.72
N TYR A 38 5.81 -13.96 9.87
CA TYR A 38 6.23 -12.80 9.09
C TYR A 38 6.24 -13.14 7.60
N ALA A 39 5.37 -12.48 6.85
CA ALA A 39 5.31 -12.61 5.41
C ALA A 39 5.02 -11.24 4.79
N LYS A 40 5.75 -10.95 3.71
CA LYS A 40 5.59 -9.71 2.95
C LYS A 40 5.20 -10.06 1.52
N TYR A 41 4.16 -9.39 1.04
CA TYR A 41 3.69 -9.53 -0.32
C TYR A 41 3.70 -8.18 -1.03
N LEU A 42 3.84 -8.22 -2.34
CA LEU A 42 3.80 -7.07 -3.23
C LEU A 42 2.57 -7.20 -4.12
N VAL A 43 1.92 -6.06 -4.30
CA VAL A 43 0.73 -5.91 -5.14
C VAL A 43 0.90 -4.69 -6.04
N ASP A 44 0.55 -4.86 -7.29
CA ASP A 44 0.45 -3.82 -8.31
C ASP A 44 -1.00 -3.77 -8.80
N PHE A 45 -1.76 -2.73 -8.42
CA PHE A 45 -3.18 -2.59 -8.74
C PHE A 45 -3.35 -1.98 -10.13
N GLU A 46 -3.92 -2.76 -11.03
CA GLU A 46 -4.20 -2.43 -12.43
C GLU A 46 -5.71 -2.52 -12.68
N GLU A 47 -6.20 -1.95 -13.77
CA GLU A 47 -7.60 -2.16 -14.19
C GLU A 47 -7.88 -3.66 -14.39
N VAL A 48 -9.13 -4.08 -14.17
CA VAL A 48 -9.56 -5.49 -14.24
C VAL A 48 -9.17 -6.12 -15.57
N GLU A 49 -9.40 -5.41 -16.67
CA GLU A 49 -9.06 -5.86 -18.02
C GLU A 49 -7.54 -6.12 -18.18
N ALA A 50 -6.71 -5.24 -17.63
CA ALA A 50 -5.27 -5.39 -17.68
C ALA A 50 -4.79 -6.54 -16.79
N TRP A 51 -5.36 -6.68 -15.60
CA TRP A 51 -5.03 -7.77 -14.68
C TRP A 51 -5.36 -9.15 -15.30
N PHE A 52 -6.56 -9.28 -15.88
CA PHE A 52 -7.05 -10.54 -16.43
C PHE A 52 -6.32 -10.98 -17.70
N HIS A 53 -6.08 -10.07 -18.65
CA HIS A 53 -5.45 -10.42 -19.93
C HIS A 53 -3.93 -10.54 -19.87
N PHE A 54 -3.29 -10.04 -18.81
CA PHE A 54 -1.83 -10.05 -18.69
C PHE A 54 -1.35 -10.77 -17.42
N PRO A 55 -1.69 -12.07 -17.23
CA PRO A 55 -1.11 -12.87 -16.16
C PRO A 55 0.40 -12.99 -16.36
N LYS A 56 1.14 -12.66 -15.31
CA LYS A 56 2.61 -12.53 -15.35
C LYS A 56 3.35 -13.83 -14.94
N SER A 57 2.64 -14.89 -14.56
CA SER A 57 3.22 -16.16 -14.10
C SER A 57 2.29 -17.35 -14.39
N PRO A 58 2.79 -18.61 -14.39
CA PRO A 58 1.96 -19.80 -14.59
C PRO A 58 0.82 -19.93 -13.57
N VAL A 59 1.06 -19.63 -12.30
CA VAL A 59 0.01 -19.70 -11.25
C VAL A 59 -1.10 -18.67 -11.52
N HIS A 60 -0.75 -17.48 -11.99
CA HIS A 60 -1.75 -16.46 -12.35
C HIS A 60 -2.55 -16.85 -13.61
N VAL A 61 -1.89 -17.48 -14.60
CA VAL A 61 -2.57 -18.02 -15.79
C VAL A 61 -3.58 -19.08 -15.38
N GLU A 62 -3.19 -20.00 -14.49
CA GLU A 62 -4.09 -21.04 -13.98
C GLU A 62 -5.28 -20.43 -13.24
N MET A 63 -5.03 -19.46 -12.36
CA MET A 63 -6.10 -18.74 -11.65
C MET A 63 -7.07 -18.04 -12.60
N ALA A 64 -6.55 -17.32 -13.60
CA ALA A 64 -7.38 -16.67 -14.61
C ALA A 64 -8.20 -17.70 -15.42
N GLY A 65 -7.62 -18.85 -15.75
CA GLY A 65 -8.28 -19.94 -16.45
C GLY A 65 -9.39 -20.65 -15.66
N ARG A 66 -9.39 -20.54 -14.33
CA ARG A 66 -10.47 -21.05 -13.46
C ARG A 66 -11.72 -20.15 -13.49
N LEU A 67 -11.60 -18.91 -13.95
CA LEU A 67 -12.73 -18.00 -14.09
C LEU A 67 -13.59 -18.44 -15.28
N SER A 68 -14.84 -18.78 -15.01
CA SER A 68 -15.80 -19.22 -16.04
C SER A 68 -16.18 -18.10 -17.01
N ASN A 69 -16.09 -16.85 -16.57
CA ASN A 69 -16.38 -15.66 -17.35
C ASN A 69 -15.24 -14.65 -17.23
N ILE A 70 -15.01 -13.89 -18.30
CA ILE A 70 -14.12 -12.74 -18.27
C ILE A 70 -14.73 -11.71 -17.30
N PRO A 71 -14.01 -11.27 -16.27
CA PRO A 71 -14.51 -10.26 -15.35
C PRO A 71 -14.72 -8.95 -16.11
N ALA A 72 -15.91 -8.35 -15.96
CA ALA A 72 -16.21 -7.06 -16.55
C ALA A 72 -15.31 -6.00 -15.92
N ASN A 73 -14.85 -5.04 -16.72
CA ASN A 73 -14.15 -3.88 -16.18
C ASN A 73 -15.18 -3.00 -15.46
N GLU A 74 -15.07 -2.95 -14.13
CA GLU A 74 -15.92 -2.11 -13.28
C GLU A 74 -15.15 -0.84 -12.92
N ASP A 75 -15.75 0.32 -13.21
CA ASP A 75 -15.13 1.60 -12.89
C ASP A 75 -14.90 1.74 -11.38
N GLY A 76 -13.71 2.20 -11.01
CA GLY A 76 -13.29 2.27 -9.61
C GLY A 76 -12.85 0.95 -8.97
N VAL A 77 -12.85 -0.18 -9.69
CA VAL A 77 -12.32 -1.46 -9.20
C VAL A 77 -10.98 -1.78 -9.86
N LEU A 78 -9.96 -2.03 -9.04
CA LEU A 78 -8.62 -2.39 -9.48
C LEU A 78 -8.24 -3.76 -8.94
N MET A 79 -7.47 -4.52 -9.70
CA MET A 79 -7.05 -5.87 -9.31
C MET A 79 -5.54 -6.02 -9.31
N SER A 80 -5.06 -6.93 -8.48
CA SER A 80 -3.64 -7.23 -8.35
C SER A 80 -3.38 -8.72 -8.18
N TRP A 81 -2.34 -9.17 -8.89
CA TRP A 81 -1.69 -10.44 -8.60
C TRP A 81 -0.80 -10.31 -7.37
N ILE A 82 -0.64 -11.41 -6.62
CA ILE A 82 0.14 -11.40 -5.38
C ILE A 82 1.51 -12.02 -5.62
N TYR A 83 2.55 -11.28 -5.22
CA TYR A 83 3.91 -11.79 -5.19
C TYR A 83 4.41 -11.83 -3.76
N ARG A 84 4.84 -12.99 -3.28
CA ARG A 84 5.62 -13.08 -2.05
C ARG A 84 6.98 -12.44 -2.27
N TYR A 85 7.43 -11.65 -1.30
CA TYR A 85 8.72 -10.99 -1.33
C TYR A 85 9.58 -11.44 -0.17
N GLU A 86 10.68 -12.10 -0.51
CA GLU A 86 11.60 -12.69 0.45
C GLU A 86 13.03 -12.53 -0.06
N ASN A 87 13.92 -12.01 0.78
CA ASN A 87 15.35 -11.87 0.49
C ASN A 87 15.68 -11.19 -0.86
N GLY A 88 14.88 -10.20 -1.27
CA GLY A 88 15.07 -9.48 -2.53
C GLY A 88 14.39 -10.13 -3.75
N SER A 89 13.87 -11.34 -3.60
CA SER A 89 13.23 -12.11 -4.67
C SER A 89 11.70 -12.01 -4.60
N LYS A 90 11.07 -12.02 -5.77
CA LYS A 90 9.60 -12.03 -5.91
C LYS A 90 9.15 -13.39 -6.44
N SER A 91 8.33 -14.09 -5.66
CA SER A 91 7.74 -15.37 -6.04
C SER A 91 6.24 -15.19 -6.25
N PRO A 92 5.68 -15.51 -7.43
CA PRO A 92 4.24 -15.45 -7.63
C PRO A 92 3.57 -16.54 -6.79
N ILE A 93 2.44 -16.22 -6.17
CA ILE A 93 1.68 -17.16 -5.34
C ILE A 93 0.20 -17.16 -5.71
N GLU A 94 -0.54 -18.17 -5.26
CA GLU A 94 -1.98 -18.21 -5.47
C GLU A 94 -2.67 -17.19 -4.57
N GLY A 95 -3.55 -16.38 -5.17
CA GLY A 95 -4.22 -15.29 -4.50
C GLY A 95 -4.36 -14.06 -5.37
N TYR A 96 -5.26 -13.16 -4.97
CA TYR A 96 -5.46 -11.88 -5.63
C TYR A 96 -5.88 -10.82 -4.60
N ALA A 97 -5.67 -9.57 -4.96
CA ALA A 97 -6.23 -8.45 -4.23
C ALA A 97 -7.14 -7.64 -5.16
N SER A 98 -8.29 -7.21 -4.65
CA SER A 98 -9.20 -6.28 -5.30
C SER A 98 -9.30 -5.01 -4.47
N LEU A 99 -9.15 -3.86 -5.12
CA LEU A 99 -9.22 -2.54 -4.54
C LEU A 99 -10.44 -1.84 -5.12
N ASP A 100 -11.44 -1.62 -4.28
CA ASP A 100 -12.67 -0.94 -4.64
C ASP A 100 -12.63 0.50 -4.10
N MET A 101 -12.48 1.45 -5.02
CA MET A 101 -12.41 2.87 -4.71
C MET A 101 -13.79 3.48 -4.43
N ASN A 102 -14.87 2.88 -4.95
CA ASN A 102 -16.23 3.37 -4.78
C ASN A 102 -16.71 3.15 -3.34
N TYR A 103 -16.44 1.97 -2.79
CA TYR A 103 -16.78 1.62 -1.41
C TYR A 103 -15.62 1.80 -0.44
N SER A 104 -14.44 2.20 -0.93
CA SER A 104 -13.21 2.35 -0.14
C SER A 104 -12.86 1.08 0.64
N ARG A 105 -12.77 -0.05 -0.08
CA ARG A 105 -12.48 -1.38 0.49
C ARG A 105 -11.40 -2.09 -0.29
N ILE A 106 -10.64 -2.92 0.42
CA ILE A 106 -9.71 -3.86 -0.18
C ILE A 106 -10.11 -5.27 0.21
N TYR A 107 -10.24 -6.13 -0.79
CA TYR A 107 -10.33 -7.57 -0.64
C TYR A 107 -8.97 -8.19 -0.93
N ILE A 108 -8.54 -9.14 -0.10
CA ILE A 108 -7.26 -9.84 -0.23
C ILE A 108 -7.53 -11.32 0.03
N GLU A 109 -7.07 -12.18 -0.88
CA GLU A 109 -7.04 -13.63 -0.67
C GLU A 109 -5.62 -14.12 -0.93
N ILE A 110 -5.02 -14.82 0.03
CA ILE A 110 -3.65 -15.34 -0.06
C ILE A 110 -3.65 -16.83 0.28
N LYS A 111 -3.09 -17.63 -0.63
CA LYS A 111 -2.80 -19.05 -0.46
C LYS A 111 -1.31 -19.29 -0.65
N ASP A 112 -0.57 -19.21 0.46
CA ASP A 112 0.86 -19.42 0.54
C ASP A 112 1.14 -20.61 1.46
N SER A 113 1.27 -21.79 0.85
CA SER A 113 1.50 -23.06 1.55
C SER A 113 2.84 -23.09 2.29
N GLU A 114 3.86 -22.41 1.78
CA GLU A 114 5.18 -22.37 2.40
C GLU A 114 5.19 -21.64 3.75
N HIS A 115 4.33 -20.63 3.90
CA HIS A 115 4.16 -19.88 5.15
C HIS A 115 2.92 -20.31 5.95
N GLY A 116 2.18 -21.34 5.51
CA GLY A 116 0.95 -21.79 6.18
C GLY A 116 -0.14 -20.71 6.21
N ILE A 117 -0.20 -19.86 5.18
CA ILE A 117 -1.19 -18.79 5.05
C ILE A 117 -2.23 -19.23 4.02
N ASN A 118 -3.47 -19.34 4.46
CA ASN A 118 -4.64 -19.60 3.63
C ASN A 118 -5.80 -18.83 4.26
N ASP A 119 -5.77 -17.52 4.05
CA ASP A 119 -6.64 -16.55 4.71
C ASP A 119 -7.17 -15.56 3.67
N TYR A 120 -8.30 -14.93 4.01
CA TYR A 120 -8.88 -13.84 3.26
C TYR A 120 -9.18 -12.67 4.19
N TRP A 121 -9.20 -11.46 3.63
CA TRP A 121 -9.51 -10.22 4.35
C TRP A 121 -10.37 -9.32 3.49
N GLU A 122 -11.35 -8.67 4.12
CA GLU A 122 -12.06 -7.53 3.56
C GLU A 122 -11.87 -6.37 4.55
N LEU A 123 -11.18 -5.30 4.13
CA LEU A 123 -10.78 -4.22 5.02
C LEU A 123 -11.20 -2.85 4.48
N PRO A 124 -11.66 -1.93 5.35
CA PRO A 124 -11.88 -0.55 4.95
C PRO A 124 -10.55 0.14 4.70
N ILE A 125 -10.50 0.92 3.62
CA ILE A 125 -9.35 1.71 3.23
C ILE A 125 -9.47 3.11 3.82
N ARG A 126 -8.34 3.66 4.25
CA ARG A 126 -8.24 5.04 4.73
C ARG A 126 -7.13 5.76 3.98
N SER A 127 -7.36 7.01 3.63
CA SER A 127 -6.30 7.89 3.13
C SER A 127 -5.28 8.18 4.24
N CYS A 128 -3.99 8.06 3.97
CA CYS A 128 -2.96 8.43 4.92
C CYS A 128 -2.73 9.95 4.89
N ILE A 129 -2.95 10.62 6.02
CA ILE A 129 -2.77 12.07 6.16
C ILE A 129 -1.31 12.42 6.52
N ALA A 130 -0.57 11.47 7.10
CA ALA A 130 0.78 11.69 7.63
C ALA A 130 1.87 11.74 6.54
N ARG A 131 1.82 12.78 5.71
CA ARG A 131 2.85 13.05 4.69
C ARG A 131 4.08 13.65 5.38
N ILE A 132 5.09 12.81 5.63
CA ILE A 132 6.37 13.28 6.14
C ILE A 132 7.21 13.72 4.93
N PRO A 133 7.64 15.00 4.85
CA PRO A 133 8.47 15.47 3.76
C PRO A 133 9.72 14.59 3.58
N GLY A 134 9.98 14.15 2.34
CA GLY A 134 11.15 13.34 1.99
C GLY A 134 11.05 11.84 2.31
N LYS A 135 9.97 11.36 2.93
CA LYS A 135 9.73 9.91 3.11
C LYS A 135 8.61 9.41 2.18
N PRO A 136 8.71 8.19 1.65
CA PRO A 136 7.64 7.58 0.86
C PRO A 136 6.47 7.21 1.79
N THR A 137 5.58 8.15 2.07
CA THR A 137 4.33 7.90 2.78
C THR A 137 3.32 7.20 1.86
N PRO A 138 2.67 6.11 2.31
CA PRO A 138 1.58 5.50 1.54
C PRO A 138 0.43 6.49 1.32
N ALA A 139 -0.22 6.43 0.17
CA ALA A 139 -1.45 7.19 -0.08
C ALA A 139 -2.64 6.58 0.65
N LEU A 140 -2.73 5.25 0.67
CA LEU A 140 -3.82 4.50 1.28
C LEU A 140 -3.29 3.44 2.25
N ILE A 141 -4.06 3.18 3.31
CA ILE A 141 -3.76 2.15 4.29
C ILE A 141 -5.02 1.39 4.66
N ALA A 142 -4.89 0.07 4.82
CA ALA A 142 -5.90 -0.79 5.41
C ALA A 142 -5.21 -1.75 6.37
N THR A 143 -5.82 -2.00 7.53
CA THR A 143 -5.23 -2.90 8.53
C THR A 143 -6.33 -3.51 9.38
N THR A 144 -6.09 -4.73 9.85
CA THR A 144 -6.91 -5.38 10.88
C THR A 144 -6.67 -4.80 12.27
N GLN A 145 -5.57 -4.06 12.47
CA GLN A 145 -5.25 -3.47 13.76
C GLN A 145 -6.23 -2.32 14.07
N SER A 146 -6.91 -2.44 15.22
CA SER A 146 -7.96 -1.53 15.68
C SER A 146 -7.46 -0.11 15.89
N GLU A 147 -6.17 0.04 16.22
CA GLU A 147 -5.49 1.31 16.39
C GLU A 147 -4.26 1.35 15.47
N LEU A 148 -4.41 2.04 14.33
CA LEU A 148 -3.24 2.66 13.71
C LEU A 148 -2.75 3.67 14.74
N ASN A 149 -1.69 3.34 15.49
CA ASN A 149 -1.07 4.26 16.44
C ASN A 149 -1.10 5.67 15.83
N SER A 150 -1.79 6.59 16.52
CA SER A 150 -1.95 7.98 16.09
C SER A 150 -0.61 8.47 15.54
N PRO A 151 -0.57 9.18 14.39
CA PRO A 151 0.70 9.60 13.81
C PRO A 151 1.53 10.22 14.92
N GLN A 152 2.67 9.58 15.25
CA GLN A 152 3.56 10.09 16.27
C GLN A 152 3.83 11.53 15.88
N LYS A 153 3.30 12.48 16.66
CA LYS A 153 3.66 13.88 16.50
C LYS A 153 5.20 13.88 16.44
N PRO A 154 5.82 14.46 15.41
CA PRO A 154 7.27 14.53 15.37
C PRO A 154 7.72 15.08 16.73
N SER A 155 8.63 14.36 17.39
CA SER A 155 9.13 14.74 18.70
C SER A 155 9.54 16.21 18.65
N THR A 156 8.76 17.07 19.28
CA THR A 156 9.05 18.50 19.41
C THR A 156 10.04 18.77 20.53
N ASN A 157 10.58 17.72 21.18
CA ASN A 157 11.52 17.78 22.30
C ASN A 157 12.93 18.27 21.91
N GLY A 158 13.07 19.14 20.90
CA GLY A 158 14.37 19.71 20.55
C GLY A 158 14.36 20.99 19.71
N VAL A 159 13.24 21.36 19.07
CA VAL A 159 13.27 22.47 18.09
C VAL A 159 12.83 23.82 18.67
N PHE A 160 12.09 23.85 19.80
CA PHE A 160 11.51 25.11 20.32
C PHE A 160 11.98 25.54 21.72
N VAL A 161 12.95 24.86 22.34
CA VAL A 161 13.34 25.18 23.73
C VAL A 161 14.36 26.35 23.84
N GLY A 162 14.99 26.78 22.73
CA GLY A 162 16.05 27.79 22.78
C GLY A 162 15.67 29.23 22.37
N GLY A 163 14.74 29.40 21.44
CA GLY A 163 14.57 30.69 20.76
C GLY A 163 13.75 31.74 21.51
N HIS A 164 12.78 31.31 22.33
CA HIS A 164 11.82 32.25 22.93
C HIS A 164 12.38 33.05 24.11
N LYS A 165 13.33 32.51 24.88
CA LYS A 165 13.94 33.24 26.01
C LYS A 165 14.84 34.39 25.54
N GLN A 166 15.67 34.16 24.52
CA GLN A 166 16.53 35.21 23.96
C GLN A 166 15.74 36.33 23.26
N ALA A 167 14.62 36.00 22.61
CA ALA A 167 13.77 37.00 21.98
C ALA A 167 13.06 37.90 23.01
N LEU A 168 12.60 37.33 24.14
CA LEU A 168 11.97 38.08 25.23
C LEU A 168 12.96 38.96 26.00
N GLU A 169 14.18 38.46 26.28
CA GLU A 169 15.23 39.24 26.95
C GLU A 169 15.71 40.43 26.11
N ASN A 170 15.76 40.27 24.79
CA ASN A 170 16.11 41.37 23.89
C ASN A 170 15.01 42.43 23.83
N LEU A 171 13.73 42.04 23.82
CA LEU A 171 12.61 43.00 23.82
C LEU A 171 12.54 43.82 25.12
N GLN A 172 12.88 43.23 26.27
CA GLN A 172 12.89 43.96 27.55
C GLN A 172 14.04 44.98 27.66
N LYS A 173 15.19 44.73 27.00
CA LYS A 173 16.32 45.68 26.98
C LYS A 173 16.06 46.96 26.18
N TYR A 174 15.15 46.93 25.21
CA TYR A 174 14.80 48.09 24.39
C TYR A 174 13.54 48.84 24.84
N ALA A 175 12.88 48.39 25.92
CA ALA A 175 11.66 49.02 26.44
C ALA A 175 11.91 50.03 27.58
N ILE A 176 13.18 50.31 27.93
CA ILE A 176 13.54 51.35 28.91
C ILE A 176 14.60 52.27 28.29
N GLN A 177 14.12 53.27 27.54
CA GLN A 177 14.72 54.59 27.37
C GLN A 177 13.61 55.62 27.30
#